data_AF-F6IDK6-F1
#
_entry.id   AF-F6IDK6-F1
#
_cell.length_a   1.000
_cell.length_b   1.000
_cell.length_c   1.000
_cell.angle_alpha   90.00
_cell.angle_beta   90.00
_cell.angle_gamma   90.00
#
_symmetry.space_group_name_H-M   'P 1'
#
loop_
_entity.id
_entity.type
_entity.pdbx_description
1 polymer ?
#
loop_
_entity_poly.entity_id
_entity_poly.type
_entity_poly.pdbx_seq_one_letter_code
_entity_poly.pdbx_strand_id
1 'polypeptide(L)'
;MIGQKLRAGDNHESRLHAVLHEELDLDKAQEAQIDRLESEFAERRKLLDGRLRQANAQLAQAIEREHTYGPAVERAVDQSHMAMGELQKATLRHVFSMRAVLRPDQARRFDSAVAHALTTPPEE
;
A
#
# COMPACT_ATOMS: atom_id res chain seq x y z
N MET A 1 -6.38 -18.26 0.56
CA MET A 1 -5.06 -17.63 0.30
C MET A 1 -5.10 -16.16 0.68
N ILE A 2 -4.72 -15.82 1.91
CA ILE A 2 -4.80 -14.44 2.44
C ILE A 2 -3.69 -13.54 1.86
N GLY A 3 -2.55 -14.12 1.49
CA GLY A 3 -1.44 -13.40 0.84
C GLY A 3 -1.74 -12.88 -0.58
N GLN A 4 -2.79 -13.38 -1.25
CA GLN A 4 -3.14 -12.95 -2.62
C GLN A 4 -3.94 -11.65 -2.62
N LYS A 5 -4.74 -11.37 -1.58
CA LYS A 5 -5.54 -10.14 -1.48
C LYS A 5 -4.71 -8.90 -1.15
N LEU A 6 -3.50 -9.06 -0.60
CA LEU A 6 -2.56 -7.96 -0.38
C LEU A 6 -1.92 -7.46 -1.69
N ARG A 7 -1.76 -8.33 -2.68
CA ARG A 7 -1.26 -7.97 -4.02
C ARG A 7 -2.27 -7.18 -4.86
N ALA A 8 -3.55 -7.25 -4.52
CA ALA A 8 -4.54 -6.40 -5.17
C ALA A 8 -4.25 -4.90 -4.93
N GLY A 9 -3.56 -4.54 -3.83
CA GLY A 9 -3.10 -3.17 -3.58
C GLY A 9 -2.03 -2.71 -4.57
N ASP A 10 -1.12 -3.60 -4.98
CA ASP A 10 -0.01 -3.29 -5.89
C ASP A 10 -0.53 -2.87 -7.28
N ASN A 11 -1.57 -3.53 -7.79
CA ASN A 11 -2.16 -3.21 -9.09
C ASN A 11 -2.86 -1.83 -9.10
N HIS A 12 -3.56 -1.50 -8.01
CA HIS A 12 -4.22 -0.20 -7.89
C HIS A 12 -3.21 0.93 -7.67
N GLU A 13 -2.15 0.68 -6.92
CA GLU A 13 -1.04 1.61 -6.75
C GLU A 13 -0.32 1.88 -8.08
N SER A 14 -0.02 0.83 -8.85
CA SER A 14 0.60 0.96 -10.18
C SER A 14 -0.27 1.75 -11.16
N ARG A 15 -1.59 1.58 -11.12
CA ARG A 15 -2.51 2.35 -11.96
C ARG A 15 -2.57 3.82 -11.53
N LEU A 16 -2.56 4.10 -10.22
CA LEU A 16 -2.56 5.47 -9.72
C LEU A 16 -1.24 6.19 -10.06
N HIS A 17 -0.11 5.48 -9.98
CA HIS A 17 1.18 5.98 -10.45
C HIS A 17 1.19 6.29 -11.94
N ALA A 18 0.61 5.42 -12.78
CA ALA A 18 0.50 5.69 -14.21
C ALA A 18 -0.29 6.97 -14.50
N VAL A 19 -1.44 7.16 -13.85
CA VAL A 19 -2.22 8.40 -13.99
C VAL A 19 -1.41 9.63 -13.57
N LEU A 20 -0.67 9.56 -12.47
CA LEU A 20 0.17 10.67 -11.99
C LEU A 20 1.26 11.08 -12.98
N HIS A 21 1.98 10.12 -13.55
CA HIS A 21 3.16 10.40 -14.38
C HIS A 21 2.86 10.51 -15.87
N GLU A 22 1.81 9.86 -16.36
CA GLU A 22 1.52 9.78 -17.81
C GLU A 22 0.33 10.67 -18.22
N GLU A 23 -0.64 10.90 -17.33
CA GLU A 23 -1.88 11.62 -17.66
C GLU A 23 -1.94 13.05 -17.10
N LEU A 24 -1.09 13.37 -16.12
CA LEU A 24 -0.97 14.71 -15.57
C LEU A 24 0.26 15.41 -16.14
N ASP A 25 0.05 16.60 -16.70
CA ASP A 25 1.11 17.49 -17.17
C ASP A 25 1.78 18.16 -15.95
N LEU A 26 2.64 17.38 -15.27
CA LEU A 26 3.41 17.80 -14.11
C LEU A 26 4.56 18.71 -14.55
N ASP A 27 4.76 19.82 -13.82
CA ASP A 27 5.96 20.62 -14.02
C ASP A 27 7.17 20.01 -13.28
N LYS A 28 8.37 20.51 -13.58
CA LYS A 28 9.63 20.00 -12.98
C LYS A 28 9.70 20.13 -11.47
N ALA A 29 9.00 21.10 -10.88
CA ALA A 29 8.96 21.22 -9.43
C ALA A 29 8.02 20.17 -8.81
N GLN A 30 6.89 19.89 -9.46
CA GLN A 30 5.97 18.85 -9.06
C GLN A 30 6.58 17.45 -9.19
N GLU A 31 7.22 17.14 -10.32
CA GLU A 31 7.97 15.88 -10.53
C GLU A 31 8.97 15.64 -9.39
N ALA A 32 9.84 16.61 -9.12
CA ALA A 32 10.87 16.47 -8.08
C ALA A 32 10.29 16.32 -6.66
N GLN A 33 9.12 16.89 -6.38
CA GLN A 33 8.44 16.70 -5.10
C GLN A 33 7.81 15.30 -5.01
N ILE A 34 7.17 14.84 -6.08
CA ILE A 34 6.55 13.52 -6.16
C ILE A 34 7.62 12.43 -6.05
N ASP A 35 8.74 12.52 -6.76
CA ASP A 35 9.85 11.55 -6.69
C ASP A 35 10.39 11.37 -5.25
N ARG A 36 10.44 12.47 -4.48
CA ARG A 36 10.83 12.41 -3.08
C ARG A 36 9.78 11.68 -2.24
N LEU A 37 8.50 12.00 -2.43
CA LEU A 37 7.40 11.33 -1.73
C LEU A 37 7.36 9.84 -2.05
N GLU A 38 7.63 9.45 -3.30
CA GLU A 38 7.71 8.06 -3.73
C GLU A 38 8.88 7.33 -3.06
N SER A 39 10.06 7.95 -3.00
CA SER A 39 11.23 7.37 -2.33
C SER A 39 10.96 7.12 -0.85
N GLU A 40 10.38 8.09 -0.15
CA GLU A 40 9.99 7.97 1.27
C GLU A 40 8.93 6.88 1.47
N PHE A 41 7.94 6.81 0.58
CA PHE A 41 6.90 5.78 0.65
C PHE A 41 7.47 4.38 0.38
N ALA A 42 8.37 4.23 -0.59
CA ALA A 42 9.01 2.97 -0.93
C ALA A 42 9.79 2.40 0.27
N GLU A 43 10.52 3.23 1.00
CA GLU A 43 11.20 2.84 2.24
C GLU A 43 10.20 2.38 3.32
N ARG A 44 9.13 3.15 3.51
CA ARG A 44 8.09 2.82 4.50
C ARG A 44 7.38 1.51 4.16
N ARG A 45 7.02 1.31 2.88
CA ARG A 45 6.40 0.08 2.38
C ARG A 45 7.33 -1.12 2.61
N LYS A 46 8.60 -1.00 2.23
CA LYS A 46 9.60 -2.07 2.44
C LYS A 46 9.71 -2.49 3.90
N LEU A 47 9.67 -1.54 4.84
CA LEU A 47 9.68 -1.83 6.27
C LEU A 47 8.43 -2.61 6.71
N LEU A 48 7.24 -2.18 6.27
CA LEU A 48 5.96 -2.80 6.65
C LEU A 48 5.80 -4.19 6.03
N ASP A 49 6.20 -4.37 4.78
CA ASP A 49 6.25 -5.67 4.12
C ASP A 49 7.22 -6.62 4.83
N GLY A 50 8.36 -6.11 5.31
CA GLY A 50 9.28 -6.88 6.12
C GLY A 50 8.63 -7.41 7.41
N ARG A 51 7.85 -6.57 8.09
CA ARG A 51 7.09 -6.97 9.29
C ARG A 51 6.03 -8.02 8.98
N LEU A 52 5.32 -7.87 7.87
CA LEU A 52 4.33 -8.85 7.42
C LEU A 52 4.98 -10.21 7.13
N ARG A 53 6.10 -10.23 6.41
CA ARG A 53 6.87 -11.46 6.14
C ARG A 53 7.36 -12.11 7.43
N GLN A 54 7.85 -11.31 8.38
CA GLN A 54 8.28 -11.79 9.69
C GLN A 54 7.12 -12.40 10.48
N ALA A 55 5.96 -11.74 10.52
CA ALA A 55 4.76 -12.25 11.19
C ALA A 55 4.30 -13.58 10.57
N ASN A 56 4.35 -13.71 9.24
CA ASN A 56 4.03 -14.97 8.56
C ASN A 56 5.02 -16.09 8.89
N ALA A 57 6.32 -15.78 9.01
CA ALA A 57 7.32 -16.76 9.43
C ALA A 57 7.10 -17.22 10.88
N GLN A 58 6.73 -16.30 11.78
CA GLN A 58 6.37 -16.64 13.16
C GLN A 58 5.09 -17.49 13.23
N LEU A 59 4.09 -17.17 12.40
CA LEU A 59 2.86 -17.95 12.30
C LEU A 59 3.14 -19.38 11.86
N ALA A 60 3.97 -19.59 10.84
CA ALA A 60 4.38 -20.92 10.41
C ALA A 60 5.02 -21.73 11.55
N GLN A 61 5.99 -21.13 12.26
CA GLN A 61 6.63 -21.76 13.42
C GLN A 61 5.66 -22.02 14.59
N ALA A 62 4.64 -21.18 14.77
CA ALA A 62 3.65 -21.35 15.82
C ALA A 62 2.71 -22.53 15.50
N ILE A 63 2.25 -22.63 14.25
CA ILE A 63 1.42 -23.75 13.78
C ILE A 63 2.16 -25.09 13.93
N GLU A 64 3.45 -25.12 13.57
CA GLU A 64 4.29 -26.32 13.72
C GLU A 64 4.49 -26.75 15.18
N ARG A 65 4.47 -25.82 16.13
CA ARG A 65 4.71 -26.10 17.55
C ARG A 65 3.44 -26.41 18.33
N GLU A 66 2.37 -25.65 18.09
CA GLU A 66 1.15 -25.71 18.89
C GLU A 66 0.13 -26.71 18.32
N HIS A 67 0.14 -26.94 17.00
CA HIS A 67 -0.85 -27.78 16.28
C HIS A 67 -2.32 -27.45 16.58
N THR A 68 -2.57 -26.28 17.18
CA THR A 68 -3.86 -25.72 17.54
C THR A 68 -3.78 -24.21 17.39
N TYR A 69 -4.93 -23.53 17.45
CA TYR A 69 -4.97 -22.09 17.56
C TYR A 69 -4.62 -21.68 19.00
N GLY A 70 -3.33 -21.63 19.31
CA GLY A 70 -2.81 -21.27 20.61
C GLY A 70 -2.30 -19.83 20.69
N PRO A 71 -1.75 -19.42 21.84
CA PRO A 71 -1.30 -18.05 22.07
C PRO A 71 -0.18 -17.58 21.14
N ALA A 72 0.65 -18.47 20.57
CA ALA A 72 1.65 -18.05 19.59
C ALA A 72 1.03 -17.82 18.21
N VAL A 73 0.06 -18.65 17.80
CA VAL A 73 -0.69 -18.46 16.55
C VAL A 73 -1.45 -17.15 16.60
N GLU A 74 -2.20 -16.88 17.67
CA GLU A 74 -2.98 -15.64 17.85
C GLU A 74 -2.08 -14.39 17.76
N ARG A 75 -0.97 -14.36 18.49
CA ARG A 75 -0.03 -13.22 18.45
C ARG A 75 0.59 -12.99 17.08
N ALA A 76 0.86 -14.05 16.31
CA ALA A 76 1.43 -13.90 14.97
C ALA A 76 0.39 -13.36 13.97
N VAL A 77 -0.87 -13.79 14.10
CA VAL A 77 -2.00 -13.26 13.34
C VAL A 77 -2.22 -11.78 13.65
N ASP A 78 -2.23 -11.38 14.92
CA ASP A 78 -2.40 -9.98 15.31
C ASP A 78 -1.28 -9.08 14.78
N GLN A 79 -0.03 -9.54 14.84
CA GLN A 79 1.10 -8.82 14.24
C GLN A 79 0.93 -8.65 12.73
N SER A 80 0.43 -9.69 12.05
CA SER A 80 0.11 -9.63 10.62
C SER A 80 -0.99 -8.60 10.35
N HIS A 81 -2.10 -8.62 11.10
CA HIS A 81 -3.18 -7.63 10.98
C HIS A 81 -2.69 -6.20 11.21
N MET A 82 -1.86 -5.97 12.23
CA MET A 82 -1.28 -4.66 12.51
C MET A 82 -0.38 -4.17 11.37
N ALA A 83 0.49 -5.03 10.83
CA ALA A 83 1.35 -4.68 9.70
C ALA A 83 0.53 -4.34 8.44
N MET A 84 -0.52 -5.13 8.15
CA MET A 84 -1.43 -4.86 7.03
C MET A 84 -2.19 -3.54 7.21
N GLY A 85 -2.73 -3.27 8.40
CA GLY A 85 -3.44 -2.02 8.68
C GLY A 85 -2.53 -0.79 8.59
N GLU A 86 -1.29 -0.90 9.04
CA GLU A 86 -0.30 0.17 8.91
C GLU A 86 0.12 0.40 7.46
N LEU A 87 0.20 -0.66 6.64
CA LEU A 87 0.45 -0.55 5.20
C LEU A 87 -0.70 0.21 4.52
N GLN A 88 -1.95 -0.18 4.77
CA GLN A 88 -3.12 0.50 4.22
C GLN A 88 -3.15 2.00 4.58
N LYS A 89 -2.88 2.35 5.84
CA LYS A 89 -2.79 3.74 6.27
C LYS A 89 -1.62 4.48 5.62
N ALA A 90 -0.48 3.82 5.41
CA ALA A 90 0.67 4.43 4.73
C ALA A 90 0.34 4.74 3.27
N THR A 91 -0.29 3.81 2.55
CA THR A 91 -0.72 4.00 1.16
C THR A 91 -1.70 5.17 1.06
N LEU A 92 -2.74 5.23 1.89
CA LEU A 92 -3.69 6.34 1.87
C LEU A 92 -3.03 7.70 2.15
N ARG A 93 -2.13 7.76 3.14
CA ARG A 93 -1.37 8.99 3.41
C ARG A 93 -0.53 9.40 2.21
N HIS A 94 0.14 8.45 1.56
CA HIS A 94 0.94 8.71 0.36
C HIS A 94 0.09 9.27 -0.79
N VAL A 95 -1.09 8.69 -1.05
CA VAL A 95 -2.06 9.21 -2.04
C VAL A 95 -2.42 10.68 -1.75
N PHE A 96 -2.73 11.01 -0.49
CA PHE A 96 -3.04 12.39 -0.11
C PHE A 96 -1.83 13.33 -0.20
N SER A 97 -0.63 12.84 0.12
CA SER A 97 0.60 13.62 -0.04
C SER A 97 0.87 13.98 -1.50
N MET A 98 0.69 13.04 -2.43
CA MET A 98 0.82 13.32 -3.86
C MET A 98 -0.25 14.31 -4.34
N ARG A 99 -1.50 14.11 -3.91
CA ARG A 99 -2.60 15.04 -4.23
C ARG A 99 -2.30 16.48 -3.81
N ALA A 100 -1.62 16.68 -2.68
CA ALA A 100 -1.30 18.01 -2.15
C ALA A 100 -0.28 18.80 -3.00
N VAL A 101 0.47 18.12 -3.87
CA VAL A 101 1.42 18.74 -4.81
C VAL A 101 0.71 19.26 -6.08
N LEU A 102 -0.48 18.74 -6.37
CA LEU A 102 -1.19 18.99 -7.61
C LEU A 102 -1.92 20.34 -7.61
N ARG A 103 -1.95 20.99 -8.77
CA ARG A 103 -2.81 22.15 -9.04
C ARG A 103 -4.29 21.71 -9.07
N PRO A 104 -5.25 22.62 -8.89
CA PRO A 104 -6.66 22.26 -8.78
C PRO A 104 -7.22 21.45 -9.97
N ASP A 105 -6.76 21.72 -11.18
CA ASP A 105 -7.16 21.00 -12.39
C ASP A 105 -6.61 19.56 -12.44
N GLN A 106 -5.34 19.38 -12.07
CA GLN A 106 -4.69 18.07 -11.94
C GLN A 106 -5.33 17.25 -10.81
N ALA A 107 -5.58 17.88 -9.65
CA ALA A 107 -6.16 17.21 -8.48
C ALA A 107 -7.53 16.60 -8.78
N ARG A 108 -8.37 17.27 -9.59
CA ARG A 108 -9.68 16.70 -10.00
C ARG A 108 -9.55 15.42 -10.81
N ARG A 109 -8.57 15.36 -11.73
CA ARG A 109 -8.30 14.15 -12.52
C ARG A 109 -7.77 13.03 -11.64
N PHE A 110 -6.83 13.37 -10.77
CA PHE A 110 -6.29 12.45 -9.78
C PHE A 110 -7.38 11.87 -8.86
N ASP A 111 -8.26 12.72 -8.32
CA ASP A 111 -9.37 12.29 -7.45
C ASP A 111 -10.31 11.31 -8.15
N SER A 112 -10.61 11.54 -9.43
CA SER A 112 -11.41 10.62 -10.25
C SER A 112 -10.72 9.27 -10.43
N ALA A 113 -9.41 9.27 -10.67
CA ALA A 113 -8.63 8.04 -10.81
C ALA A 113 -8.56 7.25 -9.49
N VAL A 114 -8.38 7.94 -8.35
CA VAL A 114 -8.42 7.34 -7.01
C VAL A 114 -9.80 6.72 -6.76
N ALA A 115 -10.87 7.45 -7.03
CA ALA A 115 -12.23 6.94 -6.84
C ALA A 115 -12.47 5.67 -7.69
N HIS A 116 -12.06 5.68 -8.96
CA HIS A 116 -12.16 4.52 -9.84
C HIS A 116 -11.34 3.33 -9.31
N ALA A 117 -10.10 3.57 -8.88
CA ALA A 117 -9.24 2.53 -8.32
C ALA A 117 -9.81 1.92 -7.02
N LEU A 118 -10.50 2.70 -6.19
CA LEU A 118 -11.08 2.19 -4.94
C LEU A 118 -12.43 1.46 -5.13
N THR A 119 -13.08 1.63 -6.28
CA THR A 119 -14.43 1.10 -6.54
C THR A 119 -14.48 0.01 -7.60
N THR A 120 -13.40 -0.15 -8.37
CA THR A 120 -13.29 -1.21 -9.37
C THR A 120 -12.72 -2.46 -8.71
N PRO A 121 -13.31 -3.66 -8.90
CA PRO A 121 -12.71 -4.89 -8.42
C PRO A 121 -11.34 -5.13 -9.09
N PRO A 122 -10.35 -5.70 -8.38
CA PRO A 122 -9.10 -6.10 -9.02
C PRO A 122 -9.41 -7.05 -10.18
N GLU A 123 -8.85 -6.77 -11.35
CA GLU A 123 -8.96 -7.66 -12.51
C GLU A 123 -8.40 -9.05 -12.13
N GLU A 124 -9.18 -10.10 -12.41
CA GLU A 124 -8.87 -11.51 -12.07
C GLU A 124 -7.74 -12.11 -12.92
#